data_AF-A0AAV4ZJF2-F1
#
_entry.id   AF-A0AAV4ZJF2-F1
#
_cell.length_a   1.000
_cell.length_b   1.000
_cell.length_c   1.000
_cell.angle_alpha   90.00
_cell.angle_beta   90.00
_cell.angle_gamma   90.00
#
_symmetry.space_group_name_H-M   'P 1'
#
loop_
_entity.id
_entity.type
_entity.pdbx_description
1 polymer ?
#
loop_
_entity_poly.entity_id
_entity_poly.type
_entity_poly.pdbx_seq_one_letter_code
_entity_poly.pdbx_strand_id
1 'polypeptide(L)'
;MCLGGDQRAVIWRGQKSPTKSIAQRFGVPPDVVRTVIHNVKDREGLNGADNIIIYDNGDIEDEFDNWLGNLCDEPGVHCGP
;
A
#
# COMPACT_ATOMS: atom_id res chain seq x y z
N MET A 1 -28.30 -13.14 -1.41
CA MET A 1 -26.96 -13.59 -0.98
C MET A 1 -25.98 -13.04 -1.98
N CYS A 2 -25.21 -12.00 -1.64
CA CYS A 2 -24.12 -11.53 -2.48
C CYS A 2 -22.83 -11.96 -1.78
N LEU A 3 -22.28 -13.10 -2.21
CA LEU A 3 -21.03 -13.63 -1.70
C LEU A 3 -19.88 -12.75 -2.21
N GLY A 4 -18.98 -12.38 -1.30
CA GLY A 4 -17.92 -11.39 -1.46
C GLY A 4 -17.08 -11.59 -2.71
N GLY A 5 -17.08 -10.57 -3.56
CA GLY A 5 -15.92 -10.28 -4.39
C GLY A 5 -14.90 -9.59 -3.49
N ASP A 6 -13.66 -10.03 -3.56
CA ASP A 6 -12.47 -9.37 -3.02
C ASP A 6 -12.37 -7.95 -3.65
N GLN A 7 -13.19 -7.01 -3.17
CA GLN A 7 -13.22 -5.63 -3.69
C GLN A 7 -12.04 -4.88 -3.11
N ARG A 8 -10.84 -5.17 -3.60
CA ARG A 8 -9.68 -4.32 -3.39
C ARG A 8 -9.87 -3.07 -4.23
N ALA A 9 -10.21 -1.97 -3.59
CA ALA A 9 -10.31 -0.69 -4.27
C ALA A 9 -8.92 -0.05 -4.34
N VAL A 10 -8.48 0.30 -5.55
CA VAL A 10 -7.23 1.05 -5.71
C VAL A 10 -7.40 2.43 -5.07
N ILE A 11 -6.67 2.68 -3.99
CA ILE A 11 -6.63 3.99 -3.32
C ILE A 11 -5.51 4.86 -3.86
N TRP A 12 -4.47 4.25 -4.45
CA TRP A 12 -3.39 4.95 -5.09
C TRP A 12 -2.72 4.14 -6.18
N ARG A 13 -2.28 4.84 -7.24
CA ARG A 13 -1.38 4.31 -8.25
C ARG A 13 -0.39 5.40 -8.66
N GLY A 14 0.90 5.10 -8.60
CA GLY A 14 1.92 5.98 -9.19
C GLY A 14 3.33 5.79 -8.62
N GLN A 15 4.26 6.54 -9.18
CA GLN A 15 5.70 6.46 -8.87
C GLN A 15 6.06 7.11 -7.53
N LYS A 16 5.32 8.14 -7.12
CA LYS A 16 5.58 8.90 -5.90
C LYS A 16 4.81 8.30 -4.73
N SER A 17 5.44 8.26 -3.55
CA SER A 17 4.80 7.87 -2.30
C SER A 17 3.67 8.86 -1.95
N PRO A 18 2.41 8.45 -1.95
CA PRO A 18 1.25 9.28 -1.61
C PRO A 18 1.07 9.37 -0.09
N THR A 19 2.08 9.90 0.58
CA THR A 19 2.25 9.66 1.99
C THR A 19 1.11 10.25 2.84
N LYS A 20 0.50 11.37 2.43
CA LYS A 20 -0.56 12.03 3.21
C LYS A 20 -1.94 11.38 3.07
N SER A 21 -2.40 11.09 1.86
CA SER A 21 -3.75 10.56 1.64
C SER A 21 -3.89 9.13 2.16
N ILE A 22 -2.83 8.31 2.00
CA ILE A 22 -2.79 6.95 2.54
C ILE A 22 -2.70 6.99 4.07
N ALA A 23 -1.83 7.82 4.64
CA ALA A 23 -1.72 8.00 6.08
C ALA A 23 -3.06 8.34 6.73
N GLN A 24 -3.79 9.30 6.15
CA GLN A 24 -5.11 9.68 6.65
C GLN A 24 -6.12 8.53 6.57
N ARG A 25 -6.06 7.72 5.52
CA ARG A 25 -7.01 6.62 5.31
C ARG A 25 -6.79 5.44 6.27
N PHE A 26 -5.54 5.12 6.57
CA PHE A 26 -5.18 4.06 7.53
C PHE A 26 -4.99 4.56 8.97
N GLY A 27 -5.13 5.88 9.21
CA GLY A 27 -4.98 6.46 10.54
C GLY A 27 -3.53 6.41 11.08
N VAL A 28 -2.54 6.38 10.20
CA VAL A 28 -1.12 6.21 10.56
C VAL A 28 -0.30 7.45 10.24
N PRO A 29 0.86 7.65 10.89
CA PRO A 29 1.77 8.71 10.51
C PRO A 29 2.26 8.55 9.06
N PRO A 30 2.39 9.64 8.28
CA PRO A 30 3.01 9.59 6.95
C PRO A 30 4.40 8.94 6.96
N ASP A 31 5.19 9.16 8.01
CA ASP A 31 6.53 8.55 8.10
C ASP A 31 6.49 7.03 8.15
N VAL A 32 5.43 6.43 8.73
CA VAL A 32 5.22 4.97 8.70
C VAL A 32 4.95 4.53 7.27
N VAL A 33 3.96 5.13 6.58
CA VAL A 33 3.64 4.80 5.18
C VAL A 33 4.85 4.91 4.27
N ARG A 34 5.67 5.96 4.46
CA ARG A 34 6.92 6.15 3.71
C ARG A 34 7.91 5.03 3.99
N THR A 35 8.07 4.65 5.25
CA THR A 35 8.98 3.57 5.67
C THR A 35 8.55 2.24 5.08
N VAL A 36 7.25 1.90 5.15
CA VAL A 36 6.72 0.67 4.54
C VAL A 36 7.00 0.63 3.04
N ILE A 37 6.63 1.69 2.32
CA ILE A 37 6.85 1.77 0.86
C ILE A 37 8.35 1.64 0.54
N HIS A 38 9.21 2.28 1.34
CA HIS A 38 10.65 2.21 1.14
C HIS A 38 11.18 0.78 1.38
N ASN A 39 10.74 0.11 2.45
CA ASN A 39 11.12 -1.27 2.75
C ASN A 39 10.64 -2.25 1.68
N VAL A 40 9.40 -2.09 1.21
CA VAL A 40 8.84 -2.90 0.12
C VAL A 40 9.64 -2.71 -1.16
N LYS A 41 9.94 -1.46 -1.53
CA LYS A 41 10.75 -1.18 -2.71
C LYS A 41 12.17 -1.75 -2.60
N ASP A 42 12.82 -1.56 -1.45
CA ASP A 42 14.18 -2.06 -1.20
C ASP A 42 14.23 -3.60 -1.25
N ARG A 43 13.24 -4.28 -0.65
CA ARG A 43 13.14 -5.75 -0.64
C ARG A 43 12.96 -6.34 -2.05
N GLU A 44 12.14 -5.69 -2.86
CA GLU A 44 11.82 -6.15 -4.23
C GLU A 44 12.81 -5.60 -5.27
N GLY A 45 13.83 -4.83 -4.86
CA GLY A 45 14.82 -4.22 -5.76
C GLY A 45 14.24 -3.14 -6.68
N LEU A 46 13.10 -2.55 -6.31
CA LEU A 46 12.42 -1.49 -7.03
C LEU A 46 13.06 -0.14 -6.72
N ASN A 47 13.22 0.68 -7.74
CA ASN A 47 13.68 2.05 -7.63
C ASN A 47 12.52 3.02 -7.32
N GLY A 48 12.89 4.24 -6.94
CA GLY A 48 11.93 5.33 -6.72
C GLY A 48 11.07 5.66 -7.95
N ALA A 49 11.51 5.26 -9.15
CA ALA A 49 10.78 5.45 -10.40
C ALA A 49 9.69 4.39 -10.66
N ASP A 50 9.76 3.23 -10.01
CA ASP A 50 8.82 2.14 -10.23
C ASP A 50 7.44 2.46 -9.65
N ASN A 51 6.42 2.13 -10.42
CA ASN A 51 5.03 2.32 -10.06
C ASN A 51 4.62 1.28 -9.01
N ILE A 52 3.93 1.76 -7.97
CA ILE A 52 3.24 0.89 -7.02
C ILE A 52 1.75 1.22 -7.02
N ILE A 53 0.96 0.19 -6.79
CA ILE A 53 -0.48 0.22 -6.61
C ILE A 53 -0.74 -0.11 -5.15
N ILE A 54 -1.54 0.71 -4.49
CA ILE A 54 -1.93 0.48 -3.10
C ILE A 54 -3.45 0.37 -3.05
N TYR A 55 -3.90 -0.65 -2.35
CA TYR A 55 -5.31 -0.99 -2.18
C TYR A 55 -5.84 -0.56 -0.82
N ASP A 56 -7.16 -0.44 -0.70
CA ASP A 56 -7.84 -0.03 0.53
C ASP A 56 -7.74 -1.03 1.67
N ASN A 57 -7.50 -2.30 1.36
CA ASN A 57 -7.17 -3.35 2.33
C ASN A 57 -5.70 -3.31 2.80
N GLY A 58 -4.89 -2.37 2.26
CA GLY A 58 -3.48 -2.20 2.58
C GLY A 58 -2.52 -3.03 1.72
N ASP A 59 -3.00 -3.84 0.77
CA ASP A 59 -2.12 -4.53 -0.16
C ASP A 59 -1.34 -3.54 -1.03
N ILE A 60 -0.10 -3.91 -1.34
CA ILE A 60 0.79 -3.19 -2.24
C ILE A 60 1.17 -4.14 -3.36
N GLU A 61 0.91 -3.73 -4.60
CA GLU A 61 1.29 -4.44 -5.82
C GLU A 61 2.14 -3.52 -6.71
N ASP A 62 2.87 -4.11 -7.67
CA ASP A 62 3.51 -3.35 -8.75
C ASP A 62 2.53 -3.10 -9.93
N GLU A 63 3.05 -2.51 -11.01
CA GLU A 63 2.26 -2.31 -12.24
C GLU A 63 2.04 -3.56 -13.08
N PHE A 64 2.64 -4.69 -12.70
CA PHE A 64 2.53 -6.00 -13.33
C PHE A 64 1.65 -6.96 -12.51
N ASP A 65 0.89 -6.44 -11.54
CA ASP A 65 0.02 -7.20 -10.63
C ASP A 65 0.80 -8.20 -9.74
N ASN A 66 2.10 -7.98 -9.51
CA ASN A 66 2.87 -8.75 -8.53
C ASN A 66 2.65 -8.18 -7.14
N TRP A 67 2.28 -9.06 -6.20
CA TRP A 67 2.16 -8.70 -4.80
C TRP A 67 3.54 -8.41 -4.19
N LEU A 68 3.70 -7.18 -3.69
CA LEU A 68 4.95 -6.69 -3.10
C LEU A 68 4.89 -6.69 -1.56
N GLY A 69 3.71 -6.64 -0.97
CA GLY A 69 3.58 -6.60 0.49
C GLY A 69 2.26 -6.02 0.95
N ASN A 70 2.15 -5.76 2.25
CA ASN A 70 0.95 -5.24 2.85
C ASN A 70 1.30 -4.18 3.92
N LEU A 71 0.61 -3.03 3.89
CA LEU A 71 0.78 -1.92 4.85
C LEU A 71 0.43 -2.32 6.28
N CYS A 72 -0.48 -3.26 6.44
CA CYS A 72 -1.03 -3.72 7.71
C CYS A 72 -0.11 -4.69 8.44
N ASP A 73 0.90 -5.24 7.75
CA ASP A 73 1.94 -6.06 8.38
C ASP A 73 2.84 -5.22 9.30
N GLU A 74 2.79 -3.90 9.17
CA GLU A 74 3.63 -2.98 9.92
C GLU A 74 3.02 -2.62 11.28
N PRO A 75 3.82 -2.61 12.35
CA PRO A 75 3.32 -2.41 13.70
C PRO A 75 2.71 -1.01 13.85
N GLY A 76 1.44 -0.97 14.27
CA GLY A 76 0.67 0.26 14.45
C GLY A 76 -0.16 0.70 13.24
N VAL A 77 -0.17 -0.09 12.16
CA VAL A 77 -1.11 0.09 11.05
C VAL A 77 -2.38 -0.71 11.34
N HIS A 78 -3.52 -0.02 11.42
CA HIS A 78 -4.82 -0.66 11.58
C HIS A 78 -5.51 -0.74 10.22
N CYS A 79 -5.57 -1.96 9.67
CA CYS A 79 -6.33 -2.23 8.45
C CYS A 79 -7.57 -3.05 8.76
N GLY A 80 -8.71 -2.47 8.42
CA GLY A 80 -10.03 -3.03 8.65
C GLY A 80 -11.05 -1.91 8.91
N PRO A 81 -12.35 -2.15 8.66
CA PRO A 81 -13.42 -1.19 8.93
C PRO A 81 -13.52 -0.80 10.41
#